data_AF-A0A3A6MQB1-F1
#
_entry.id   AF-A0A3A6MQB1-F1
#
_cell.length_a   1.000
_cell.length_b   1.000
_cell.length_c   1.000
_cell.angle_alpha   90.00
_cell.angle_beta   90.00
_cell.angle_gamma   90.00
#
_symmetry.space_group_name_H-M   'P 1'
#
loop_
_entity.id
_entity.type
_entity.pdbx_description
1 polymer ?
#
loop_
_entity_poly.entity_id
_entity_poly.type
_entity_poly.pdbx_seq_one_letter_code
_entity_poly.pdbx_strand_id
1 'polypeptide(L)'
;MIVIKPAGAPARCLANTLWGHSIVDLLRCLLSQVRVSVGDELLDCAKTLDKYYIPARYPNGFQSGSPYEYFTRRDAQDALFCSRTVVEFCESLLARSR
;
A
#
# COMPACT_ATOMS: atom_id res chain seq x y z
N MET A 1 5.47 -4.26 7.65
CA MET A 1 4.61 -4.41 6.47
C MET A 1 4.18 -5.85 6.44
N ILE A 2 2.92 -6.13 6.77
CA ILE A 2 2.38 -7.48 6.86
C ILE A 2 2.20 -7.97 5.43
N VAL A 3 3.00 -8.94 5.01
CA VAL A 3 2.85 -9.60 3.70
C VAL A 3 1.79 -10.68 3.86
N ILE A 4 0.57 -10.39 3.43
CA ILE A 4 -0.45 -11.42 3.23
C ILE A 4 -0.11 -12.11 1.92
N LYS A 5 0.31 -13.37 1.97
CA LYS A 5 0.56 -14.20 0.78
C LYS A 5 -0.75 -14.90 0.39
N PRO A 6 -1.45 -14.49 -0.68
CA PRO A 6 -2.60 -15.25 -1.15
C PRO A 6 -2.12 -16.58 -1.76
N ALA A 7 -2.76 -17.68 -1.37
CA ALA A 7 -2.52 -18.99 -1.96
C ALA A 7 -2.92 -18.97 -3.44
N GLY A 8 -2.01 -19.34 -4.34
CA GLY A 8 -2.25 -19.31 -5.80
C GLY A 8 -1.87 -18.00 -6.52
N ALA A 9 -1.10 -17.11 -5.89
CA ALA A 9 -0.56 -15.90 -6.52
C ALA A 9 0.22 -16.21 -7.82
N PRO A 10 -0.08 -15.53 -8.96
CA PRO A 10 0.71 -15.72 -10.18
C PRO A 10 2.16 -15.24 -9.96
N ALA A 11 3.11 -15.84 -10.68
CA ALA A 11 4.55 -15.63 -10.48
C ALA A 11 4.97 -14.14 -10.45
N ARG A 12 4.29 -13.28 -11.22
CA ARG A 12 4.49 -11.82 -11.22
C ARG A 12 4.19 -11.18 -9.87
N CYS A 13 3.13 -11.61 -9.19
CA CYS A 13 2.76 -11.09 -7.88
C CYS A 13 3.71 -11.57 -6.78
N LEU A 14 4.15 -12.82 -6.89
CA LEU A 14 5.17 -13.38 -6.01
C LEU A 14 6.49 -12.60 -6.16
N ALA A 15 6.89 -12.23 -7.38
CA ALA A 15 8.07 -11.40 -7.62
C ALA A 15 7.95 -10.01 -6.98
N ASN A 16 6.81 -9.33 -7.14
CA ASN A 16 6.57 -8.03 -6.48
C ASN A 16 6.50 -8.14 -4.96
N THR A 17 6.05 -9.26 -4.42
CA THR A 17 6.05 -9.50 -2.96
C THR A 17 7.44 -9.83 -2.43
N LEU A 18 8.31 -10.40 -3.28
CA LEU A 18 9.69 -10.78 -2.95
C LEU A 18 10.70 -9.64 -3.15
N TRP A 19 10.41 -8.68 -4.03
CA TRP A 19 11.36 -7.63 -4.43
C TRP A 19 10.79 -6.19 -4.36
N GLY A 20 9.48 -6.00 -4.13
CA GLY A 20 8.81 -4.71 -4.19
C GLY A 20 8.07 -4.35 -2.90
N HIS A 21 8.02 -3.05 -2.60
CA HIS A 21 7.27 -2.48 -1.49
C HIS A 21 6.02 -1.72 -1.95
N SER A 22 5.65 -1.83 -3.24
CA SER A 22 4.48 -1.12 -3.77
C SER A 22 3.18 -1.80 -3.33
N ILE A 23 2.42 -1.08 -2.52
CA ILE A 23 1.07 -1.44 -2.10
C ILE A 23 0.14 -1.46 -3.31
N VAL A 24 0.32 -0.54 -4.27
CA VAL A 24 -0.50 -0.49 -5.49
C VAL A 24 -0.39 -1.77 -6.29
N ASP A 25 0.83 -2.27 -6.50
CA ASP A 25 1.05 -3.48 -7.27
C ASP A 25 0.52 -4.72 -6.57
N LEU A 26 0.69 -4.80 -5.24
CA LEU A 26 0.11 -5.86 -4.41
C LEU A 26 -1.42 -5.85 -4.51
N LEU A 27 -2.03 -4.68 -4.44
CA LEU A 27 -3.48 -4.52 -4.52
C LEU A 27 -3.99 -4.89 -5.92
N ARG A 28 -3.36 -4.40 -6.99
CA ARG A 28 -3.71 -4.77 -8.38
C ARG A 28 -3.60 -6.27 -8.61
N CYS A 29 -2.57 -6.91 -8.05
CA CYS A 29 -2.47 -8.35 -8.09
C CYS A 29 -3.69 -9.01 -7.42
N LEU A 30 -3.97 -8.65 -6.17
CA LEU A 30 -5.07 -9.22 -5.40
C LEU A 30 -6.40 -9.09 -6.16
N LEU A 31 -6.70 -7.90 -6.67
CA LEU A 31 -7.91 -7.62 -7.45
C LEU A 31 -8.04 -8.50 -8.69
N SER A 32 -6.92 -8.75 -9.39
CA SER A 32 -6.91 -9.65 -10.55
C SER A 32 -7.24 -11.10 -10.18
N GLN A 33 -6.93 -11.53 -8.95
CA GLN A 33 -7.24 -12.88 -8.47
C GLN A 33 -8.69 -13.01 -8.00
N VAL A 34 -9.17 -12.05 -7.20
CA VAL A 34 -10.54 -12.09 -6.64
C VAL A 34 -11.60 -11.62 -7.63
N ARG A 35 -11.19 -11.12 -8.81
CA ARG A 35 -12.07 -10.55 -9.85
C ARG A 35 -13.02 -9.48 -9.29
N VAL A 36 -12.51 -8.64 -8.40
CA VAL A 36 -13.24 -7.51 -7.80
C VAL A 36 -12.76 -6.21 -8.45
N SER A 37 -13.70 -5.37 -8.84
CA SER A 37 -13.40 -3.97 -9.18
C SER A 37 -13.49 -3.12 -7.92
N VAL A 38 -12.57 -2.17 -7.78
CA VAL A 38 -12.55 -1.22 -6.66
C VAL A 38 -12.62 0.20 -7.20
N GLY A 39 -13.10 1.12 -6.37
CA GLY A 39 -13.06 2.54 -6.69
C GLY A 39 -11.64 3.08 -6.73
N ASP A 40 -11.47 4.19 -7.45
CA ASP A 40 -10.18 4.87 -7.60
C ASP A 40 -9.58 5.31 -6.25
N GLU A 41 -10.44 5.63 -5.27
CA GLU A 41 -10.04 6.03 -3.92
C GLU A 41 -9.09 5.01 -3.26
N LEU A 42 -9.36 3.71 -3.40
CA LEU A 42 -8.52 2.68 -2.80
C LEU A 42 -7.14 2.62 -3.47
N LEU A 43 -7.10 2.77 -4.80
CA LEU A 43 -5.86 2.79 -5.56
C LEU A 43 -5.06 4.07 -5.27
N ASP A 44 -5.72 5.19 -5.10
CA ASP A 44 -5.09 6.47 -4.77
C ASP A 44 -4.58 6.49 -3.32
N CYS A 45 -5.29 5.85 -2.39
CA CYS A 45 -4.79 5.56 -1.05
C CYS A 45 -3.50 4.73 -1.11
N ALA A 46 -3.48 3.65 -1.89
CA ALA A 46 -2.29 2.81 -2.06
C ALA A 46 -1.10 3.60 -2.66
N LYS A 47 -1.33 4.41 -3.70
CA LYS A 47 -0.28 5.27 -4.29
C LYS A 47 0.24 6.29 -3.29
N THR A 48 -0.64 6.84 -2.46
CA THR A 48 -0.28 7.81 -1.43
C THR A 48 0.64 7.17 -0.39
N LEU A 49 0.31 5.96 0.06
CA LEU A 49 1.16 5.21 0.98
C LEU A 49 2.52 4.84 0.40
N ASP A 50 2.58 4.47 -0.89
CA ASP A 50 3.85 4.15 -1.57
C ASP A 50 4.82 5.34 -1.58
N LYS A 51 4.31 6.57 -1.69
CA LYS A 51 5.13 7.79 -1.65
C LYS A 51 5.85 7.99 -0.32
N TYR A 52 5.30 7.48 0.79
CA TYR A 52 5.91 7.63 2.11
C TYR A 52 7.06 6.63 2.36
N TYR A 53 7.20 5.57 1.56
CA TYR A 53 8.11 4.46 1.86
C TYR A 53 9.59 4.89 1.96
N ILE A 54 10.08 5.68 1.00
CA ILE A 54 11.48 6.13 0.94
C ILE A 54 11.69 7.44 1.71
N PRO A 55 10.91 8.52 1.47
CA PRO A 55 11.20 9.83 2.04
C PRO A 55 11.02 9.88 3.56
N ALA A 56 10.14 9.05 4.14
CA ALA A 56 9.96 9.00 5.59
C ALA A 56 11.14 8.35 6.33
N ARG A 57 12.05 7.66 5.61
CA ARG A 57 13.12 6.84 6.21
C ARG A 57 14.52 7.38 5.95
N TYR A 58 14.74 8.03 4.81
CA TYR A 58 16.07 8.43 4.40
C TYR A 58 16.13 9.93 4.05
N PRO A 59 17.07 10.70 4.67
CA PRO A 59 17.23 12.13 4.40
C PRO A 59 17.59 12.45 2.95
N ASN A 60 18.21 11.49 2.23
CA ASN A 60 18.58 11.63 0.83
C ASN A 60 17.37 11.82 -0.13
N GLY A 61 16.13 11.67 0.37
CA GLY A 61 14.92 12.01 -0.37
C GLY A 61 14.63 13.51 -0.45
N PHE A 62 15.37 14.35 0.29
CA PHE A 62 15.17 15.80 0.36
C PHE A 62 16.45 16.56 0.03
N GLN A 63 16.33 17.80 -0.46
CA GLN A 63 17.48 18.65 -0.83
C GLN A 63 18.30 19.11 0.38
N SER A 64 17.69 19.17 1.57
CA SER A 64 18.33 19.55 2.83
C SER A 64 17.48 19.06 4.02
N GLY A 65 17.98 19.22 5.25
CA GLY A 65 17.20 18.93 6.45
C GLY A 65 16.99 17.45 6.76
N SER A 66 16.11 17.18 7.72
CA SER A 66 15.73 15.84 8.17
C SER A 66 14.32 15.49 7.70
N PRO A 67 14.01 14.22 7.41
CA PRO A 67 12.69 13.80 6.94
C PRO A 67 11.50 14.34 7.72
N TYR A 68 11.60 14.41 9.06
CA TYR A 68 10.50 14.87 9.92
C TYR A 68 10.08 16.32 9.65
N GLU A 69 10.96 17.15 9.09
CA GLU A 69 10.69 18.56 8.79
C GLU A 69 9.76 18.73 7.57
N TYR A 70 9.67 17.69 6.73
CA TYR A 70 8.87 17.69 5.51
C TYR A 70 7.47 17.10 5.67
N PHE A 71 7.19 16.44 6.81
CA PHE A 71 5.89 15.83 7.08
C PHE A 71 5.07 16.69 8.02
N THR A 72 3.85 16.97 7.60
CA THR A 72 2.88 17.71 8.40
C THR A 72 1.97 16.76 9.19
N ARG A 73 1.23 17.32 10.16
CA ARG A 73 0.14 16.59 10.80
C ARG A 73 -0.90 16.10 9.79
N ARG A 74 -1.15 16.87 8.73
CA ARG A 74 -2.12 16.52 7.68
C ARG A 74 -1.66 15.27 6.92
N ASP A 75 -0.38 15.22 6.55
CA ASP A 75 0.21 14.03 5.91
C ASP A 75 0.03 12.77 6.76
N ALA A 76 0.26 12.88 8.07
CA ALA A 76 0.07 11.76 8.99
C ALA A 76 -1.40 11.32 9.08
N GLN A 77 -2.34 12.26 9.08
CA GLN A 77 -3.78 11.97 9.09
C GLN A 77 -4.23 11.30 7.79
N ASP A 78 -3.76 11.80 6.65
CA ASP A 78 -4.08 11.24 5.34
C ASP A 78 -3.47 9.85 5.17
N ALA A 79 -2.23 9.64 5.59
CA ALA A 79 -1.60 8.32 5.62
C ALA A 79 -2.35 7.34 6.52
N LEU A 80 -2.83 7.77 7.69
CA LEU A 80 -3.60 6.93 8.59
C LEU A 80 -4.95 6.54 7.98
N PHE A 81 -5.65 7.50 7.37
CA PHE A 81 -6.89 7.24 6.64
C PHE A 81 -6.65 6.21 5.52
N CYS A 82 -5.69 6.47 4.63
CA CYS A 82 -5.36 5.57 3.52
C CYS A 82 -4.99 4.16 4.00
N SER A 83 -4.23 4.07 5.10
CA SER A 83 -3.84 2.78 5.69
C SER A 83 -5.05 1.99 6.18
N ARG A 84 -5.99 2.65 6.85
CA ARG A 84 -7.24 2.01 7.31
C ARG A 84 -8.07 1.53 6.14
N THR A 85 -8.30 2.38 5.14
CA THR A 85 -9.08 2.03 3.94
C THR A 85 -8.54 0.78 3.26
N VAL A 86 -7.21 0.66 3.12
CA VAL A 86 -6.57 -0.51 2.51
C VAL A 86 -6.72 -1.77 3.36
N VAL A 87 -6.53 -1.67 4.69
CA VAL A 87 -6.66 -2.80 5.61
C VAL A 87 -8.11 -3.29 5.68
N GLU A 88 -9.07 -2.39 5.86
CA GLU A 88 -10.50 -2.70 5.93
C GLU A 88 -10.97 -3.39 4.64
N PHE A 89 -10.49 -2.94 3.48
CA PHE A 89 -10.75 -3.63 2.22
C PHE A 89 -10.23 -5.08 2.24
N CYS A 90 -8.99 -5.29 2.66
CA CYS A 90 -8.42 -6.63 2.73
C CYS A 90 -9.17 -7.54 3.71
N GLU A 91 -9.57 -7.00 4.87
CA GLU A 91 -10.40 -7.73 5.86
C GLU A 91 -11.77 -8.09 5.28
N SER A 92 -12.42 -7.18 4.54
CA SER A 92 -13.70 -7.45 3.89
C SER A 92 -13.61 -8.60 2.88
N LEU A 93 -12.48 -8.70 2.14
CA LEU A 93 -12.25 -9.80 1.22
C LEU A 93 -12.06 -11.14 1.96
N LEU A 94 -11.30 -11.13 3.06
CA LEU A 94 -11.08 -12.32 3.88
C LEU A 94 -12.38 -12.82 4.52
N ALA A 95 -13.23 -11.90 5.01
CA ALA A 95 -14.54 -12.23 5.56
C ALA A 95 -15.47 -12.89 4.53
N ARG A 96 -15.39 -12.49 3.25
CA ARG A 96 -16.17 -13.10 2.15
C ARG A 96 -15.62 -14.44 1.66
N SER A 97 -14.38 -14.78 2.03
CA SER A 97 -13.71 -16.03 1.64
C SER A 97 -13.89 -17.17 2.64
N ARG A 98 -14.53 -16.91 3.78
CA ARG A 98 -14.99 -17.90 4.76
C ARG A 98 -16.42 -18.32 4.45
#